data_AF-A0A7V5QBE0-F1
#
_entry.id   AF-A0A7V5QBE0-F1
#
_cell.length_a   1.000
_cell.length_b   1.000
_cell.length_c   1.000
_cell.angle_alpha   90.00
_cell.angle_beta   90.00
_cell.angle_gamma   90.00
#
_symmetry.space_group_name_H-M   'P 1'
#
loop_
_entity.id
_entity.type
_entity.pdbx_description
1 polymer ?
#
loop_
_entity_poly.entity_id
_entity_poly.type
_entity_poly.pdbx_seq_one_letter_code
_entity_poly.pdbx_strand_id
1 'polypeptide(L)' 'ASFSDPSSANALKTRLASFGAARIEPANTQQGMFYRVKLGPMRDEDMAFRTLARIRAAGHDSARIVVN' A
#
# COMPACT_ATOMS: atom_id res chain seq x y z
N ALA A 1 -3.21 -2.08 0.69
CA ALA A 1 -4.56 -2.23 1.29
C ALA A 1 -5.59 -1.46 0.45
N SER A 2 -6.89 -1.64 0.68
CA SER A 2 -7.97 -0.93 -0.06
C SER A 2 -9.04 -0.47 0.92
N PHE A 3 -9.54 0.76 0.75
CA PHE A 3 -10.53 1.39 1.64
C PHE A 3 -11.68 1.99 0.84
N SER A 4 -12.89 2.00 1.37
CA SER A 4 -14.03 2.76 0.82
C SER A 4 -14.02 4.22 1.27
N ASP A 5 -13.47 4.50 2.45
CA ASP A 5 -13.27 5.87 2.98
C ASP A 5 -11.88 6.41 2.61
N PRO A 6 -11.79 7.59 1.95
CA PRO A 6 -10.51 8.19 1.57
C PRO A 6 -9.68 8.63 2.78
N SER A 7 -10.31 8.98 3.90
CA SER A 7 -9.59 9.43 5.11
C SER A 7 -8.76 8.29 5.69
N SER A 8 -9.33 7.09 5.76
CA SER A 8 -8.66 5.85 6.16
C SER A 8 -7.48 5.52 5.25
N ALA A 9 -7.63 5.68 3.94
CA ALA A 9 -6.54 5.49 2.98
C ALA A 9 -5.40 6.49 3.20
N ASN A 10 -5.72 7.76 3.49
CA ASN A 10 -4.74 8.80 3.75
C ASN A 10 -3.97 8.56 5.06
N ALA A 11 -4.66 8.11 6.11
CA ALA A 11 -4.00 7.73 7.37
C ALA A 11 -2.96 6.61 7.16
N LEU A 12 -3.31 5.57 6.39
CA LEU A 12 -2.35 4.51 6.09
C LEU A 12 -1.21 5.00 5.19
N LYS A 13 -1.48 5.84 4.19
CA LYS A 13 -0.44 6.44 3.35
C LYS A 13 0.62 7.16 4.19
N THR A 14 0.19 7.99 5.14
CA THR A 14 1.10 8.73 6.03
C THR A 14 1.96 7.78 6.88
N ARG A 15 1.37 6.71 7.42
CA ARG A 15 2.13 5.70 8.19
C ARG A 15 3.17 4.98 7.32
N LEU A 16 2.78 4.62 6.09
CA LEU A 16 3.64 3.89 5.17
C LEU A 16 4.73 4.76 4.53
N ALA A 17 4.63 6.09 4.60
CA ALA A 17 5.63 7.01 4.05
C ALA A 17 7.04 6.81 4.64
N SER A 18 7.14 6.26 5.86
CA SER A 18 8.40 5.88 6.49
C SER A 18 9.13 4.71 5.81
N PHE A 19 8.41 3.89 5.04
CA PHE A 19 8.97 2.73 4.32
C PHE A 19 9.27 3.05 2.84
N GLY A 20 8.88 4.22 2.34
CA GLY A 20 9.09 4.64 0.95
C GLY A 20 7.96 5.48 0.39
N ALA A 21 7.95 5.65 -0.94
CA ALA A 21 6.94 6.43 -1.64
C ALA A 21 5.56 5.75 -1.60
N ALA A 22 4.68 6.20 -0.69
CA ALA A 22 3.33 5.71 -0.56
C ALA A 22 2.35 6.56 -1.39
N ARG A 23 1.47 5.91 -2.16
CA ARG A 23 0.46 6.56 -3.00
C ARG A 23 -0.90 5.91 -2.85
N ILE A 24 -1.94 6.72 -3.03
CA ILE A 24 -3.33 6.25 -3.11
C ILE A 24 -3.69 6.18 -4.59
N GLU A 25 -4.16 5.01 -5.01
CA GLU A 25 -4.65 4.75 -6.36
C GLU A 25 -6.16 4.49 -6.27
N PRO A 26 -7.00 5.42 -6.74
CA PRO A 26 -8.44 5.18 -6.80
C PRO A 26 -8.73 4.08 -7.83
N ALA A 27 -9.65 3.18 -7.48
CA ALA A 27 -10.12 2.11 -8.32
C ALA A 27 -11.65 2.08 -8.29
N ASN A 28 -12.28 2.29 -9.45
CA ASN A 28 -13.72 2.13 -9.58
C ASN A 28 -14.05 0.64 -9.78
N THR A 29 -14.96 0.10 -8.98
CA THR A 29 -15.35 -1.31 -9.03
C THR A 29 -16.87 -1.42 -9.14
N GLN A 30 -17.39 -2.61 -9.41
CA GLN A 30 -18.84 -2.85 -9.41
C GLN A 30 -19.50 -2.51 -8.05
N GLN A 31 -18.73 -2.55 -6.97
CA GLN A 31 -19.19 -2.24 -5.61
C GLN A 31 -18.98 -0.75 -5.24
N GLY A 32 -18.53 0.08 -6.17
CA GLY A 32 -18.24 1.49 -5.97
C GLY A 32 -16.75 1.83 -5.98
N MET A 33 -16.44 3.04 -5.54
CA MET A 33 -15.08 3.58 -5.55
C MET A 33 -14.29 3.12 -4.33
N PHE A 34 -13.08 2.61 -4.56
CA PHE A 34 -12.14 2.22 -3.51
C PHE A 34 -10.81 2.95 -3.68
N TYR A 35 -10.12 3.17 -2.57
CA TYR A 35 -8.83 3.84 -2.48
C TYR A 35 -7.76 2.83 -2.08
N ARG A 36 -6.94 2.41 -3.05
CA ARG A 36 -5.87 1.43 -2.85
C ARG A 36 -4.59 2.13 -2.40
N VAL A 37 -4.06 1.77 -1.25
CA VAL A 37 -2.76 2.26 -0.79
C VAL A 37 -1.67 1.31 -1.28
N LYS A 38 -0.76 1.85 -2.11
CA LYS A 38 0.41 1.16 -2.66
C LYS A 38 1.69 1.86 -2.20
N LEU A 39 2.77 1.08 -2.03
CA LEU A 39 4.11 1.58 -1.74
C LEU A 39 5.03 1.22 -2.91
N GLY A 40 5.74 2.20 -3.48
CA GLY A 40 6.62 2.01 -4.62
C GLY A 40 6.39 3.03 -5.75
N PRO A 41 6.97 2.82 -6.94
CA PRO A 41 7.53 1.56 -7.44
C PRO A 41 8.80 1.11 -6.72
N MET A 42 9.02 -0.20 -6.65
CA MET A 42 10.27 -0.80 -6.19
C MET A 42 11.17 -1.06 -7.40
N ARG A 43 12.48 -0.89 -7.22
CA ARG A 43 13.46 -1.06 -8.31
C ARG A 43 13.51 -2.50 -8.81
N ASP A 44 13.48 -3.44 -7.87
CA ASP A 44 13.65 -4.86 -8.10
C ASP A 44 12.86 -5.67 -7.07
N GLU A 45 12.78 -6.98 -7.33
CA GLU A 45 12.04 -7.92 -6.51
C GLU A 45 12.64 -8.06 -5.10
N ASP A 46 13.97 -8.03 -4.97
CA ASP A 46 14.67 -8.08 -3.68
C ASP A 46 14.29 -6.89 -2.79
N MET A 47 14.26 -5.69 -3.35
CA MET A 47 13.84 -4.48 -2.65
C MET A 47 12.37 -4.58 -2.21
N ALA A 48 11.50 -5.14 -3.05
CA ALA A 48 10.10 -5.36 -2.72
C ALA A 48 9.93 -6.33 -1.54
N PHE A 49 10.67 -7.46 -1.54
CA PHE A 49 10.62 -8.43 -0.44
C PHE A 49 11.18 -7.89 0.88
N ARG A 50 12.31 -7.19 0.84
CA ARG A 50 12.90 -6.55 2.04
C ARG A 50 11.94 -5.51 2.63
N THR A 51 11.29 -4.73 1.77
CA THR A 51 10.33 -3.73 2.22
C THR A 51 9.06 -4.38 2.77
N LEU A 52 8.55 -5.44 2.13
CA LEU A 52 7.43 -6.23 2.63
C LEU A 52 7.71 -6.78 4.04
N ALA A 53 8.90 -7.33 4.27
CA ALA A 53 9.29 -7.85 5.58
C ALA A 53 9.24 -6.76 6.68
N ARG A 54 9.73 -5.55 6.38
CA ARG A 54 9.69 -4.41 7.32
C ARG A 54 8.26 -3.95 7.61
N ILE A 55 7.42 -3.89 6.59
CA ILE A 55 6.01 -3.51 6.72
C ILE A 55 5.26 -4.52 7.61
N ARG A 56 5.48 -5.82 7.40
CA ARG A 56 4.89 -6.87 8.23
C ARG A 56 5.39 -6.80 9.68
N ALA A 57 6.69 -6.62 9.87
CA ALA A 57 7.27 -6.42 11.20
C ALA A 57 6.69 -5.19 11.94
N ALA A 58 6.17 -4.20 11.21
CA ALA A 58 5.46 -3.05 11.76
C ALA A 58 3.95 -3.28 12.00
N GLY A 59 3.46 -4.53 11.89
CA GLY A 59 2.07 -4.91 12.17
C GLY A 59 1.12 -4.85 10.97
N HIS A 60 1.65 -4.75 9.75
CA HIS A 60 0.84 -4.75 8.52
C HIS A 60 0.91 -6.12 7.80
N ASP A 61 0.48 -7.19 8.47
CA ASP A 61 0.65 -8.58 8.01
C ASP A 61 -0.02 -8.89 6.66
N SER A 62 -1.14 -8.22 6.37
CA SER A 62 -1.90 -8.36 5.13
C SER A 62 -1.27 -7.65 3.92
N ALA A 63 -0.10 -7.02 4.10
CA ALA A 63 0.66 -6.47 2.98
C ALA A 63 1.09 -7.59 2.01
N ARG A 64 1.05 -7.26 0.72
CA ARG A 64 1.43 -8.15 -0.40
C ARG A 64 2.10 -7.37 -1.51
N ILE A 65 3.00 -8.03 -2.23
CA ILE A 65 3.59 -7.52 -3.47
C ILE A 65 2.51 -7.59 -4.56
N VAL A 66 2.46 -6.55 -5.39
CA VAL A 66 1.59 -6.46 -6.57
C VAL A 66 2.46 -6.05 -7.74
N VAL A 67 2.49 -6.87 -8.79
CA VAL A 67 3.15 -6.58 -10.06
C VAL A 67 2.07 -6.05 -11.01
N ASN A 68 2.29 -4.88 -11.62
CA ASN A 68 1.41 -4.32 -12.65
C ASN A 68 2.13 -4.33 -13.99
#